data_AF-A0A6J7MUI9-F1
#
_entry.id   AF-A0A6J7MUI9-F1
#
_cell.length_a   1.000
_cell.length_b   1.000
_cell.length_c   1.000
_cell.angle_alpha   90.00
_cell.angle_beta   90.00
_cell.angle_gamma   90.00
#
_symmetry.space_group_name_H-M   'P 1'
#
loop_
_entity.id
_entity.type
_entity.pdbx_description
1 polymer ?
#
loop_
_entity_poly.entity_id
_entity_poly.type
_entity_poly.pdbx_seq_one_letter_code
_entity_poly.pdbx_strand_id
1 'polypeptide(L)'
;MTSLLPEMFRVAGATVIEPDVSEDANAVLHADVDVLVAGSKVGLIGDANASNVVARLIVPSGPMPVTAKALAAFGRREVTVLPDFVTTSGHLAAWPVDGSSTDAAELVGAAISQVMTHEKGPLLGACEIAEAFLGTWATVPFGRPIA
;
A
#
# COMPACT_ATOMS: atom_id res chain seq x y z
N MET A 1 7.89 -23.68 -1.09
CA MET A 1 9.19 -23.06 -0.75
C MET A 1 8.85 -21.68 -0.21
N THR A 2 8.65 -21.57 1.10
CA THR A 2 8.13 -20.35 1.72
C THR A 2 9.29 -19.41 1.95
N SER A 3 9.70 -18.61 0.96
CA SER A 3 10.55 -17.47 1.27
C SER A 3 9.71 -16.51 2.10
N LEU A 4 10.04 -16.39 3.39
CA LEU A 4 9.46 -15.36 4.25
C LEU A 4 9.77 -14.01 3.60
N LEU A 5 8.76 -13.14 3.46
CA LEU A 5 8.87 -11.82 2.83
C LEU A 5 10.15 -11.03 3.22
N PRO A 6 10.61 -11.04 4.49
CA PRO A 6 11.91 -10.48 4.88
C PRO A 6 13.11 -10.97 4.06
N GLU A 7 13.17 -12.27 3.75
CA GLU A 7 14.29 -12.85 3.03
C GLU A 7 14.33 -12.40 1.57
N MET A 8 13.16 -12.25 0.95
CA MET A 8 13.08 -11.69 -0.41
C MET A 8 13.61 -10.27 -0.45
N PHE A 9 13.31 -9.45 0.56
CA PHE A 9 13.85 -8.10 0.67
C PHE A 9 15.37 -8.09 0.86
N ARG A 10 15.92 -8.99 1.70
CA ARG A 10 17.38 -9.12 1.87
C ARG A 10 18.08 -9.52 0.57
N VAL A 11 17.52 -10.50 -0.16
CA VAL A 11 18.04 -10.91 -1.47
C VAL A 11 18.00 -9.77 -2.50
N ALA A 12 16.98 -8.91 -2.43
CA ALA A 12 16.89 -7.70 -3.24
C ALA A 12 17.83 -6.56 -2.79
N GLY A 13 18.64 -6.77 -1.74
CA GLY A 13 19.62 -5.81 -1.23
C GLY A 13 19.08 -4.84 -0.17
N ALA A 14 17.86 -5.03 0.32
CA ALA A 14 17.31 -4.20 1.39
C ALA A 14 17.86 -4.62 2.76
N THR A 15 18.08 -3.63 3.63
CA THR A 15 18.27 -3.89 5.06
C THR A 15 16.90 -4.02 5.71
N VAL A 16 16.61 -5.19 6.28
CA VAL A 16 15.35 -5.45 6.99
C VAL A 16 15.52 -5.13 8.46
N ILE A 17 14.64 -4.27 8.99
CA ILE A 17 14.59 -3.91 10.40
C ILE A 17 13.46 -4.69 11.06
N GLU A 18 13.77 -5.38 12.16
CA GLU A 18 12.80 -6.10 12.99
C GLU A 18 12.85 -5.50 14.41
N PRO A 19 12.04 -4.47 14.71
CA PRO A 19 12.02 -3.85 16.03
C PRO A 19 11.53 -4.81 17.10
N ASP A 20 12.05 -4.67 18.32
CA ASP A 20 11.49 -5.34 19.49
C ASP A 20 10.11 -4.74 19.81
N VAL A 21 9.08 -5.58 19.77
CA VAL A 21 7.68 -5.21 20.00
C VAL A 21 7.15 -5.73 21.34
N SER A 22 8.02 -6.24 22.21
CA SER A 22 7.64 -6.82 23.50
C SER A 22 6.95 -5.80 24.43
N GLU A 23 7.41 -4.55 24.44
CA GLU A 23 6.89 -3.47 25.28
C GLU A 23 5.92 -2.52 24.53
N ASP A 24 6.14 -2.29 23.23
CA ASP A 24 5.26 -1.47 22.38
C ASP A 24 5.03 -2.15 21.03
N ALA A 25 3.79 -2.61 20.81
CA ALA A 25 3.38 -3.21 19.54
C ALA A 25 3.49 -2.23 18.35
N ASN A 26 3.48 -0.92 18.58
CA ASN A 26 3.67 0.09 17.52
C ASN A 26 5.14 0.36 17.18
N ALA A 27 6.12 -0.22 17.90
CA ALA A 27 7.53 -0.02 17.60
C ALA A 27 7.88 -0.35 16.13
N VAL A 28 7.18 -1.32 15.54
CA VAL A 28 7.28 -1.65 14.11
C VAL A 28 6.85 -0.52 13.18
N LEU A 29 5.85 0.27 13.56
CA LEU A 29 5.32 1.39 12.77
C LEU A 29 6.20 2.63 12.87
N HIS A 30 6.99 2.73 13.95
CA HIS A 30 7.84 3.88 14.26
C HIS A 30 9.32 3.65 13.88
N ALA A 31 9.64 2.50 13.29
CA ALA A 31 11.00 2.17 12.88
C ALA A 31 11.52 3.19 11.84
N ASP A 32 12.80 3.54 11.96
CA ASP A 32 13.51 4.39 10.98
C ASP A 32 13.84 3.57 9.73
N VAL A 33 12.91 3.58 8.77
CA VAL A 33 12.98 2.83 7.52
C VAL A 33 12.52 3.70 6.36
N ASP A 34 13.06 3.49 5.16
CA ASP A 34 12.52 4.16 3.97
C ASP A 34 11.13 3.64 3.59
N VAL A 35 10.91 2.32 3.76
CA VAL A 35 9.71 1.60 3.35
C VAL A 35 9.09 0.83 4.52
N LEU A 36 7.82 1.10 4.80
CA LEU A 36 7.02 0.36 5.77
C LEU A 36 5.96 -0.49 5.06
N VAL A 37 6.00 -1.81 5.24
CA VAL A 37 4.97 -2.73 4.73
C VAL A 37 3.90 -2.93 5.81
N ALA A 38 2.66 -2.53 5.53
CA ALA A 38 1.60 -2.44 6.54
C ALA A 38 0.31 -3.14 6.09
N GLY A 39 -0.24 -4.06 6.88
CA GLY A 39 -1.45 -4.78 6.45
C GLY A 39 -2.08 -5.74 7.46
N SER A 40 -1.67 -5.71 8.73
CA SER A 40 -2.19 -6.66 9.74
C SER A 40 -3.66 -6.43 10.10
N LYS A 41 -4.18 -5.21 9.93
CA LYS A 41 -5.59 -4.85 10.11
C LYS A 41 -5.94 -3.54 9.39
N VAL A 42 -7.24 -3.35 9.16
CA VAL A 42 -7.81 -2.05 8.75
C VAL A 42 -7.54 -1.00 9.82
N GLY A 43 -7.16 0.21 9.40
CA GLY A 43 -6.90 1.34 10.30
C GLY A 43 -5.73 1.13 11.25
N LEU A 44 -4.77 0.26 10.89
CA LEU A 44 -3.53 0.03 11.63
C LEU A 44 -2.79 1.34 11.95
N ILE A 45 -2.75 2.25 10.98
CA ILE A 45 -2.11 3.55 11.07
C ILE A 45 -3.20 4.63 11.09
N GLY A 46 -3.31 5.29 12.23
CA GLY A 46 -4.38 6.24 12.53
C GLY A 46 -3.90 7.38 13.40
N ASP A 47 -4.86 8.14 13.94
CA ASP A 47 -4.58 9.33 14.75
C ASP A 47 -3.62 9.08 15.93
N ALA A 48 -3.70 7.87 16.51
CA ALA A 48 -2.92 7.50 17.70
C ALA A 48 -1.42 7.27 17.43
N ASN A 49 -1.03 6.94 16.20
CA ASN A 49 0.36 6.54 15.88
C ASN A 49 0.94 7.17 14.61
N ALA A 50 0.11 7.79 13.74
CA ALA A 50 0.58 8.38 12.49
C ALA A 50 1.62 9.49 12.70
N SER A 51 1.57 10.24 13.81
CA SER A 51 2.57 11.27 14.12
C SER A 51 3.98 10.70 14.29
N ASN A 52 4.10 9.44 14.68
CA ASN A 52 5.36 8.79 15.01
C ASN A 52 5.90 7.94 13.86
N VAL A 53 5.13 7.75 12.79
CA VAL A 53 5.62 7.13 11.56
C VAL A 53 6.69 8.05 10.95
N VAL A 54 7.86 7.48 10.69
CA VAL A 54 9.00 8.16 10.05
C VAL A 54 9.28 7.65 8.63
N ALA A 55 8.62 6.55 8.22
CA ALA A 55 8.80 5.98 6.90
C ALA A 55 8.40 6.93 5.77
N ARG A 56 9.10 6.85 4.64
CA ARG A 56 8.86 7.70 3.46
C ARG A 56 7.81 7.12 2.53
N LEU A 57 7.74 5.79 2.47
CA LEU A 57 6.79 5.04 1.66
C LEU A 57 6.10 3.98 2.51
N ILE A 58 4.77 3.97 2.47
CA ILE A 58 3.93 2.92 3.05
C ILE A 58 3.41 2.05 1.90
N VAL A 59 3.72 0.76 1.96
CA VAL A 59 3.27 -0.26 1.01
C VAL A 59 2.23 -1.14 1.70
N PRO A 60 0.93 -1.00 1.38
CA PRO A 60 -0.07 -1.87 1.98
C PRO A 60 0.11 -3.33 1.58
N SER A 61 0.03 -4.23 2.55
CA SER A 61 -0.03 -5.69 2.34
C SER A 61 -1.40 -6.29 2.71
N GLY A 62 -2.34 -5.44 3.13
CA GLY A 62 -3.71 -5.79 3.46
C GLY A 62 -4.64 -4.60 3.20
N PRO A 63 -5.96 -4.77 3.37
CA PRO A 63 -6.93 -3.73 3.06
C PRO A 63 -6.87 -2.58 4.08
N MET A 64 -6.91 -1.36 3.55
CA MET A 64 -7.12 -0.08 4.23
C MET A 64 -6.32 0.09 5.53
N PRO A 65 -4.99 -0.14 5.54
CA PRO A 65 -4.20 -0.09 6.77
C PRO A 65 -4.02 1.35 7.28
N VAL A 66 -4.25 2.38 6.45
CA VAL A 66 -4.11 3.80 6.80
C VAL A 66 -5.49 4.45 6.78
N THR A 67 -5.85 5.12 7.88
CA THR A 67 -7.11 5.90 7.97
C THR A 67 -7.05 7.19 7.13
N ALA A 68 -8.21 7.74 6.78
CA ALA A 68 -8.33 9.01 6.04
C ALA A 68 -7.60 10.17 6.74
N LYS A 69 -7.73 10.24 8.08
CA LYS A 69 -7.07 11.27 8.89
C LYS A 69 -5.55 11.14 8.84
N ALA A 70 -5.03 9.91 8.93
CA ALA A 70 -3.59 9.65 8.82
C ALA A 70 -3.07 9.97 7.41
N LEU A 71 -3.79 9.54 6.36
CA LEU A 71 -3.44 9.86 4.97
C LEU A 71 -3.34 11.38 4.73
N ALA A 72 -4.31 12.15 5.24
CA ALA A 72 -4.30 13.61 5.14
C ALA A 72 -3.18 14.27 5.96
N ALA A 73 -2.70 13.63 7.03
CA ALA A 73 -1.54 14.09 7.79
C ALA A 73 -0.22 13.77 7.08
N PHE A 74 -0.16 12.61 6.40
CA PHE A 74 1.01 12.15 5.63
C PHE A 74 1.30 13.00 4.41
N GLY A 75 0.27 13.46 3.69
CA GLY A 75 0.46 14.39 2.57
C GLY A 75 1.19 15.68 2.96
N ARG A 76 1.06 16.13 4.22
CA ARG A 76 1.77 17.31 4.76
C ARG A 76 3.20 17.02 5.22
N ARG A 77 3.56 15.75 5.36
CA ARG A 77 4.85 15.26 5.88
C ARG A 77 5.65 14.49 4.82
N GLU A 78 5.23 14.55 3.55
CA GLU A 78 5.86 13.86 2.42
C GLU A 78 5.94 12.32 2.61
N VAL A 79 5.03 11.74 3.39
CA VAL A 79 4.89 10.29 3.51
C VAL A 79 3.94 9.80 2.43
N THR A 80 4.42 8.94 1.55
CA THR A 80 3.65 8.41 0.41
C THR A 80 2.96 7.11 0.81
N VAL A 81 1.67 6.98 0.50
CA VAL A 81 0.91 5.74 0.70
C VAL A 81 0.49 5.18 -0.65
N LEU A 82 0.88 3.95 -0.95
CA LEU A 82 0.45 3.25 -2.16
C LEU A 82 -1.02 2.80 -2.05
N PRO A 83 -1.75 2.67 -3.19
CA PRO A 83 -3.10 2.11 -3.21
C PRO A 83 -3.11 0.63 -2.83
N ASP A 84 -3.79 0.30 -1.73
CA ASP A 84 -3.89 -1.05 -1.18
C ASP A 84 -4.55 -2.06 -2.14
N PHE A 85 -5.61 -1.63 -2.82
CA PHE A 85 -6.33 -2.43 -3.81
C PHE A 85 -5.51 -2.71 -5.08
N VAL A 86 -4.36 -2.03 -5.26
CA VAL A 86 -3.39 -2.32 -6.33
C VAL A 86 -2.22 -3.13 -5.79
N THR A 87 -1.64 -2.77 -4.63
CA THR A 87 -0.49 -3.51 -4.08
C THR A 87 -0.85 -4.95 -3.68
N THR A 88 -2.11 -5.20 -3.33
CA THR A 88 -2.59 -6.54 -2.97
C THR A 88 -3.23 -7.31 -4.14
N SER A 89 -3.30 -6.71 -5.34
CA SER A 89 -4.02 -7.29 -6.49
C SER A 89 -3.26 -8.38 -7.23
N GLY A 90 -2.03 -8.71 -6.84
CA GLY A 90 -1.18 -9.67 -7.57
C GLY A 90 -1.84 -11.05 -7.75
N HIS A 91 -2.70 -11.47 -6.83
CA HIS A 91 -3.45 -12.72 -6.94
C HIS A 91 -4.46 -12.72 -8.11
N LEU A 92 -4.93 -11.54 -8.56
CA LEU A 92 -5.84 -11.43 -9.71
C LEU A 92 -5.12 -11.75 -11.03
N ALA A 93 -3.80 -11.52 -11.13
CA ALA A 93 -3.01 -11.88 -12.30
C ALA A 93 -2.80 -13.40 -12.43
N ALA A 94 -3.01 -14.16 -11.35
CA ALA A 94 -2.94 -15.63 -11.37
C ALA A 94 -4.22 -16.30 -11.88
N TRP A 95 -5.28 -15.54 -12.22
CA TRP A 95 -6.55 -16.06 -12.72
C TRP A 95 -6.93 -15.48 -14.09
N PRO A 96 -6.17 -15.78 -15.15
CA PRO A 96 -6.51 -15.36 -16.50
C PRO A 96 -7.81 -16.01 -16.98
N VAL A 97 -8.68 -15.24 -17.63
CA VAL A 97 -9.97 -15.74 -18.17
C VAL A 97 -9.76 -16.53 -19.47
N ASP A 98 -8.65 -16.28 -20.17
CA ASP A 98 -8.30 -16.86 -21.48
C ASP A 98 -7.13 -17.86 -21.42
N GLY A 99 -6.63 -18.17 -20.21
CA GLY A 99 -5.48 -19.04 -20.01
C GLY A 99 -4.10 -18.41 -20.27
N SER A 100 -4.04 -17.10 -20.53
CA SER A 100 -2.77 -16.35 -20.66
C SER A 100 -2.00 -16.27 -19.33
N SER A 101 -0.68 -16.16 -19.35
CA SER A 101 0.07 -15.84 -18.11
C SER A 101 0.34 -14.34 -18.06
N THR A 102 -0.08 -13.67 -16.99
CA THR A 102 0.32 -12.28 -16.71
C THR A 102 1.33 -12.28 -15.58
N ASP A 103 2.47 -11.60 -15.78
CA ASP A 103 3.41 -11.34 -14.69
C ASP A 103 2.76 -10.34 -13.71
N ALA A 104 2.43 -10.83 -12.52
CA ALA A 104 1.79 -10.05 -11.48
C ALA A 104 2.64 -8.85 -11.03
N ALA A 105 3.96 -9.03 -10.95
CA ALA A 105 4.87 -7.98 -10.51
C ALA A 105 4.97 -6.88 -11.57
N GLU A 106 5.05 -7.26 -12.85
CA GLU A 106 5.03 -6.31 -13.96
C GLU A 106 3.71 -5.52 -14.02
N LEU A 107 2.57 -6.22 -13.93
CA LEU A 107 1.26 -5.59 -13.97
C LEU A 107 1.04 -4.60 -12.81
N VAL A 108 1.32 -5.03 -11.58
CA VAL A 108 1.17 -4.18 -10.38
C VAL A 108 2.16 -3.02 -10.43
N GLY A 109 3.41 -3.27 -10.82
CA GLY A 109 4.44 -2.23 -10.97
C GLY A 109 4.06 -1.16 -11.99
N ALA A 110 3.49 -1.56 -13.13
CA ALA A 110 3.00 -0.65 -14.16
C ALA A 110 1.82 0.20 -13.64
N ALA A 111 0.86 -0.41 -12.95
CA ALA A 111 -0.28 0.30 -12.37
C ALA A 111 0.16 1.32 -11.29
N ILE A 112 1.10 0.95 -10.41
CA ILE A 112 1.66 1.87 -9.41
C ILE A 112 2.39 3.03 -10.10
N SER A 113 3.21 2.75 -11.11
CA SER A 113 3.99 3.77 -11.82
C SER A 113 3.12 4.86 -12.45
N GLN A 114 1.90 4.54 -12.89
CA GLN A 114 0.95 5.51 -13.45
C GLN A 114 0.49 6.57 -12.45
N VAL A 115 0.53 6.26 -11.14
CA VAL A 115 -0.05 7.12 -10.09
C VAL A 115 0.99 7.71 -9.14
N MET A 116 2.26 7.32 -9.25
CA MET A 116 3.33 7.75 -8.33
C MET A 116 3.49 9.28 -8.23
N THR A 117 3.27 9.99 -9.33
CA THR A 117 3.43 11.45 -9.42
C THR A 117 2.10 12.21 -9.35
N HIS A 118 1.01 11.53 -9.00
CA HIS A 118 -0.30 12.16 -8.91
C HIS A 118 -0.33 13.25 -7.84
N GLU A 119 -0.89 14.43 -8.16
CA GLU A 119 -0.87 15.62 -7.28
C GLU A 119 -1.44 15.34 -5.88
N LYS A 120 -2.50 14.51 -5.81
CA LYS A 120 -3.16 14.14 -4.55
C LYS A 120 -2.60 12.86 -3.91
N GLY A 121 -1.47 12.39 -4.41
CA GLY A 121 -0.82 11.13 -4.04
C GLY A 121 -1.37 9.89 -4.77
N PRO A 122 -0.63 8.76 -4.70
CA PRO A 122 -0.90 7.56 -5.50
C PRO A 122 -2.25 6.90 -5.23
N LEU A 123 -2.69 6.84 -3.97
CA LEU A 123 -3.98 6.27 -3.62
C LEU A 123 -5.13 7.00 -4.32
N LEU A 124 -5.13 8.33 -4.26
CA LEU A 124 -6.20 9.12 -4.88
C LEU A 124 -6.12 9.10 -6.41
N GLY A 125 -4.91 9.08 -6.99
CA GLY A 125 -4.75 8.90 -8.43
C GLY A 125 -5.31 7.56 -8.91
N ALA A 126 -5.06 6.48 -8.17
CA ALA A 126 -5.60 5.16 -8.50
C ALA A 126 -7.12 5.11 -8.37
N CYS A 127 -7.70 5.77 -7.36
CA CYS A 127 -9.16 5.92 -7.26
C CYS A 127 -9.73 6.65 -8.48
N GLU A 128 -9.13 7.77 -8.91
CA GLU A 128 -9.62 8.54 -10.06
C GLU A 128 -9.57 7.72 -11.37
N ILE A 129 -8.50 6.95 -11.59
CA ILE A 129 -8.40 6.02 -12.74
C ILE A 129 -9.48 4.93 -12.66
N ALA A 130 -9.67 4.31 -11.49
CA ALA A 130 -10.66 3.26 -11.29
C ALA A 130 -12.09 3.80 -11.46
N GLU A 131 -12.40 4.96 -10.90
CA GLU A 131 -13.69 5.66 -11.02
C GLU A 131 -13.99 5.98 -12.50
N ALA A 132 -13.00 6.47 -13.26
CA ALA A 132 -13.14 6.74 -14.69
C ALA A 132 -13.41 5.46 -15.49
N PHE A 133 -12.71 4.36 -15.20
CA PHE A 133 -12.94 3.07 -15.85
C PHE A 133 -14.33 2.51 -15.52
N LEU A 134 -14.72 2.50 -14.24
CA LEU A 134 -16.04 2.05 -13.81
C LEU A 134 -17.16 2.86 -14.47
N GLY A 135 -16.98 4.18 -14.60
CA GLY A 135 -17.94 5.07 -15.27
C GLY A 135 -18.22 4.72 -16.73
N THR A 136 -17.41 3.87 -17.38
CA THR A 136 -17.67 3.42 -18.75
C THR A 136 -18.70 2.27 -18.84
N TRP A 137 -18.95 1.55 -17.75
CA TRP A 137 -19.82 0.34 -17.77
C TRP A 137 -20.67 0.13 -16.51
N ALA A 138 -20.48 0.91 -15.46
CA ALA A 138 -21.24 0.83 -14.21
C ALA A 138 -21.50 2.22 -13.61
N THR A 139 -22.47 2.28 -12.69
CA THR A 139 -22.59 3.42 -11.80
C THR A 139 -21.48 3.36 -10.76
N VAL A 140 -20.72 4.44 -10.60
CA VAL A 140 -19.62 4.51 -9.63
C VAL A 140 -20.18 4.36 -8.21
N PRO A 141 -19.65 3.43 -7.39
CA PRO A 141 -20.10 3.27 -6.02
C PRO A 141 -19.84 4.55 -5.20
N PHE A 142 -20.69 4.80 -4.20
CA PHE A 142 -20.50 5.95 -3.32
C PHE A 142 -19.30 5.76 -2.39
N GLY A 143 -18.39 6.74 -2.38
CA GLY A 143 -17.24 6.79 -1.48
C GLY A 143 -15.97 6.15 -2.06
N ARG A 144 -14.85 6.39 -1.39
CA ARG A 144 -13.53 5.84 -1.73
C ARG A 144 -13.12 4.76 -0.71
N PRO A 145 -12.26 3.79 -1.08
CA PRO A 145 -11.78 2.74 -0.18
C PRO A 145 -10.76 3.30 0.82
N ILE A 146 -11.19 4.17 1.73
CA ILE A 146 -10.37 4.79 2.76
C ILE A 146 -11.07 4.61 4.11
N ALA A 147 -10.32 4.17 5.13
CA ALA A 147 -10.84 3.85 6.46
C ALA A 147 -11.14 5.11 7.29
#